data_AF-A0A1Y0ID53-F1
#
_entry.id   AF-A0A1Y0ID53-F1
#
_cell.length_a   1.000
_cell.length_b   1.000
_cell.length_c   1.000
_cell.angle_alpha   90.00
_cell.angle_beta   90.00
_cell.angle_gamma   90.00
#
_symmetry.space_group_name_H-M   'P 1'
#
loop_
_entity.id
_entity.type
_entity.pdbx_description
1 polymer ?
#
loop_
_entity_poly.entity_id
_entity_poly.type
_entity_poly.pdbx_seq_one_letter_code
_entity_poly.pdbx_strand_id
1 'polypeptide(L)'
;MKLKYSLLAASIVAAFSCVARAELIVGTDLNSNNGANTAINQLYAGNRGSNGGGDQSLQFGDIIQGTASADVLVGGLGIDVLLGGNGDDVIIGGTEDFNSANRDRAFGEAGQDIFIWTPGDGNDFFDGGTGTDVLILGLVGEEKDGNGNTEGAPFFSVNPPNRPGSQDFDGIFIDPVTELPVVDVVGGPGFCEVLDRQTDGMDELGLDNLVRFILRGPANAFEDAIAADPDADQNTLDTGLRIAVHLKQTEFVVCGSRDGNEIEVFDLRQTPVAKVSISELPEKAYNLVIGL
;
A
#
# COMPACT_ATOMS: atom_id res chain seq x y z
N MET A 1 14.16 -77.99 -0.67
CA MET A 1 14.58 -76.63 -0.29
C MET A 1 13.96 -75.63 -1.28
N LYS A 2 12.84 -74.99 -0.93
CA LYS A 2 12.25 -73.87 -1.68
C LYS A 2 11.88 -72.78 -0.67
N LEU A 3 12.63 -71.68 -0.72
CA LEU A 3 12.49 -70.52 0.16
C LEU A 3 11.18 -69.78 -0.18
N LYS A 4 10.40 -69.43 0.86
CA LYS A 4 9.33 -68.43 0.79
C LYS A 4 9.97 -67.05 0.82
N TYR A 5 9.75 -66.23 -0.21
CA TYR A 5 10.06 -64.80 -0.18
C TYR A 5 8.77 -64.05 0.18
N SER A 6 8.72 -63.56 1.40
CA SER A 6 7.72 -62.58 1.83
C SER A 6 8.18 -61.21 1.35
N LEU A 7 7.47 -60.57 0.41
CA LEU A 7 7.67 -59.16 0.10
C LEU A 7 7.04 -58.33 1.22
N LEU A 8 7.88 -57.65 2.00
CA LEU A 8 7.48 -56.57 2.90
C LEU A 8 7.35 -55.31 2.02
N ALA A 9 6.12 -54.86 1.76
CA ALA A 9 5.89 -53.57 1.11
C ALA A 9 6.16 -52.46 2.13
N ALA A 10 7.30 -51.79 1.99
CA ALA A 10 7.59 -50.56 2.71
C ALA A 10 6.82 -49.41 2.03
N SER A 11 5.75 -48.96 2.67
CA SER A 11 5.06 -47.73 2.28
C SER A 11 5.96 -46.54 2.64
N ILE A 12 6.61 -45.95 1.64
CA ILE A 12 7.28 -44.65 1.78
C ILE A 12 6.18 -43.60 1.79
N VAL A 13 5.81 -43.11 2.97
CA VAL A 13 5.05 -41.87 3.12
C VAL A 13 6.04 -40.73 2.86
N ALA A 14 6.03 -40.21 1.63
CA ALA A 14 6.71 -38.95 1.33
C ALA A 14 5.90 -37.83 1.95
N ALA A 15 6.28 -37.38 3.14
CA ALA A 15 5.82 -36.11 3.66
C ALA A 15 6.44 -35.01 2.78
N PHE A 16 5.64 -34.42 1.90
CA PHE A 16 5.98 -33.12 1.32
C PHE A 16 5.96 -32.12 2.46
N SER A 17 7.12 -31.90 3.09
CA SER A 17 7.36 -30.65 3.79
C SER A 17 7.39 -29.56 2.72
N CYS A 18 6.23 -28.94 2.49
CA CYS A 18 6.19 -27.63 1.85
C CYS A 18 6.99 -26.72 2.78
N VAL A 19 8.23 -26.42 2.41
CA VAL A 19 8.97 -25.34 3.06
C VAL A 19 8.26 -24.09 2.56
N ALA A 20 7.42 -23.49 3.42
CA ALA A 20 6.87 -22.17 3.15
C ALA A 20 8.06 -21.23 2.94
N ARG A 21 8.11 -20.59 1.78
CA ARG A 21 9.17 -19.66 1.39
C ARG A 21 8.50 -18.30 1.24
N ALA A 22 9.22 -17.25 1.61
CA ALA A 22 8.90 -15.88 1.20
C ALA A 22 8.69 -15.80 -0.33
N GLU A 23 7.57 -15.23 -0.75
CA GLU A 23 7.17 -15.02 -2.13
C GLU A 23 6.96 -13.52 -2.41
N LEU A 24 7.34 -13.10 -3.61
CA LEU A 24 6.86 -11.87 -4.21
C LEU A 24 5.58 -12.21 -4.97
N ILE A 25 4.45 -11.73 -4.50
CA ILE A 25 3.13 -11.98 -5.08
C ILE A 25 2.61 -10.66 -5.64
N VAL A 26 2.63 -10.56 -6.96
CA VAL A 26 2.12 -9.39 -7.69
C VAL A 26 0.75 -9.74 -8.27
N GLY A 27 -0.18 -8.80 -8.13
CA GLY A 27 -1.49 -8.83 -8.77
C GLY A 27 -1.36 -9.06 -10.26
N THR A 28 -2.42 -9.60 -10.84
CA THR A 28 -2.38 -10.00 -12.23
C THR A 28 -2.50 -8.83 -13.18
N ASP A 29 -2.86 -7.63 -12.69
CA ASP A 29 -2.93 -6.32 -13.40
C ASP A 29 -3.65 -6.32 -14.78
N LEU A 30 -4.28 -7.44 -15.14
CA LEU A 30 -4.85 -7.76 -16.45
C LEU A 30 -6.21 -7.10 -16.70
N ASN A 31 -6.76 -6.43 -15.70
CA ASN A 31 -8.20 -6.30 -15.63
C ASN A 31 -8.71 -4.88 -15.84
N SER A 32 -7.93 -3.81 -15.77
CA SER A 32 -8.54 -2.48 -15.74
C SER A 32 -9.50 -2.12 -16.91
N ASN A 33 -10.46 -1.24 -16.61
CA ASN A 33 -11.42 -0.64 -17.53
C ASN A 33 -10.82 -0.08 -18.84
N ASN A 34 -9.51 0.17 -18.89
CA ASN A 34 -8.81 0.62 -20.08
C ASN A 34 -7.67 -0.33 -20.55
N GLY A 35 -7.59 -1.54 -20.00
CA GLY A 35 -6.63 -2.56 -20.40
C GLY A 35 -6.88 -3.06 -21.83
N ALA A 36 -5.84 -3.60 -22.46
CA ALA A 36 -5.80 -4.01 -23.88
C ALA A 36 -6.87 -5.05 -24.27
N ASN A 37 -7.51 -5.71 -23.30
CA ASN A 37 -8.50 -6.74 -23.55
C ASN A 37 -9.93 -6.21 -23.42
N THR A 38 -10.36 -5.48 -24.45
CA THR A 38 -11.75 -5.01 -24.59
C THR A 38 -12.81 -6.13 -24.50
N ALA A 39 -12.42 -7.41 -24.67
CA ALA A 39 -13.31 -8.55 -24.47
C ALA A 39 -13.56 -8.86 -22.97
N ILE A 40 -12.59 -8.64 -22.07
CA ILE A 40 -12.77 -8.80 -20.62
C ILE A 40 -13.75 -7.74 -20.10
N ASN A 41 -13.63 -6.50 -20.57
CA ASN A 41 -14.56 -5.42 -20.21
C ASN A 41 -16.02 -5.75 -20.58
N GLN A 42 -16.24 -6.50 -21.67
CA GLN A 42 -17.56 -6.97 -22.07
C GLN A 42 -18.10 -8.13 -21.22
N LEU A 43 -17.22 -8.94 -20.61
CA LEU A 43 -17.63 -9.97 -19.64
C LEU A 43 -18.08 -9.36 -18.32
N TYR A 44 -17.43 -8.29 -17.89
CA TYR A 44 -17.75 -7.57 -16.64
C TYR A 44 -18.81 -6.46 -16.82
N ALA A 45 -19.34 -6.22 -18.02
CA ALA A 45 -20.34 -5.17 -18.25
C ALA A 45 -21.64 -5.66 -18.91
N GLY A 46 -22.73 -5.62 -18.12
CA GLY A 46 -24.10 -5.57 -18.63
C GLY A 46 -24.95 -4.44 -18.05
N ASN A 47 -24.66 -3.95 -16.84
CA ASN A 47 -25.43 -2.87 -16.23
C ASN A 47 -24.58 -2.07 -15.24
N ARG A 48 -23.71 -1.19 -15.74
CA ARG A 48 -22.99 -0.18 -14.94
C ARG A 48 -23.90 1.00 -14.58
N GLY A 49 -25.07 0.67 -14.03
CA GLY A 49 -25.99 1.62 -13.41
C GLY A 49 -26.45 2.80 -14.27
N SER A 50 -27.34 2.57 -15.23
CA SER A 50 -28.37 3.57 -15.57
C SER A 50 -29.77 3.15 -15.10
N ASN A 51 -29.93 1.89 -14.67
CA ASN A 51 -31.20 1.31 -14.16
C ASN A 51 -31.03 0.55 -12.83
N GLY A 52 -30.09 0.96 -11.96
CA GLY A 52 -30.11 0.55 -10.54
C GLY A 52 -29.29 -0.68 -10.12
N GLY A 53 -28.23 -1.04 -10.83
CA GLY A 53 -27.15 -1.87 -10.27
C GLY A 53 -25.89 -1.01 -10.14
N GLY A 54 -25.42 -0.73 -8.92
CA GLY A 54 -24.09 -0.16 -8.74
C GLY A 54 -23.02 -1.11 -9.29
N ASP A 55 -21.82 -0.60 -9.57
CA ASP A 55 -20.68 -1.48 -9.83
C ASP A 55 -20.36 -2.24 -8.54
N GLN A 56 -20.44 -3.57 -8.59
CA GLN A 56 -20.15 -4.46 -7.46
C GLN A 56 -18.94 -5.35 -7.75
N SER A 57 -18.21 -5.08 -8.84
CA SER A 57 -16.90 -5.68 -9.05
C SER A 57 -15.87 -5.00 -8.14
N LEU A 58 -14.71 -5.64 -7.94
CA LEU A 58 -13.53 -4.99 -7.37
C LEU A 58 -12.93 -3.94 -8.32
N GLN A 59 -13.70 -3.45 -9.30
CA GLN A 59 -13.25 -2.56 -10.35
C GLN A 59 -11.91 -2.99 -10.94
N PHE A 60 -11.80 -4.31 -11.17
CA PHE A 60 -10.66 -4.97 -11.76
C PHE A 60 -9.45 -5.18 -10.85
N GLY A 61 -9.56 -4.93 -9.55
CA GLY A 61 -8.56 -5.38 -8.60
C GLY A 61 -8.60 -6.89 -8.35
N ASP A 62 -7.57 -7.33 -7.66
CA ASP A 62 -7.19 -8.69 -7.35
C ASP A 62 -7.53 -9.03 -5.88
N ILE A 63 -7.66 -10.33 -5.61
CA ILE A 63 -7.64 -10.85 -4.25
C ILE A 63 -6.34 -11.61 -4.10
N ILE A 64 -5.41 -11.05 -3.33
CA ILE A 64 -4.08 -11.58 -3.13
C ILE A 64 -4.00 -12.14 -1.72
N GLN A 65 -3.50 -13.37 -1.60
CA GLN A 65 -3.28 -14.02 -0.32
C GLN A 65 -1.82 -14.49 -0.28
N GLY A 66 -1.10 -14.03 0.74
CA GLY A 66 0.22 -14.48 1.08
C GLY A 66 0.23 -15.85 1.75
N THR A 67 1.39 -16.21 2.24
CA THR A 67 1.72 -17.52 2.77
C THR A 67 1.82 -17.45 4.30
N ALA A 68 2.48 -18.43 4.91
CA ALA A 68 2.84 -18.37 6.33
C ALA A 68 4.25 -17.81 6.54
N SER A 69 4.87 -17.26 5.50
CA SER A 69 6.23 -16.72 5.47
C SER A 69 6.16 -15.21 5.28
N ALA A 70 7.28 -14.51 5.52
CA ALA A 70 7.41 -13.08 5.25
C ALA A 70 7.38 -12.81 3.73
N ASP A 71 6.25 -12.38 3.20
CA ASP A 71 6.00 -12.17 1.77
C ASP A 71 6.07 -10.68 1.39
N VAL A 72 6.17 -10.41 0.09
CA VAL A 72 5.96 -9.07 -0.48
C VAL A 72 4.75 -9.15 -1.40
N LEU A 73 3.69 -8.45 -1.04
CA LEU A 73 2.43 -8.41 -1.78
C LEU A 73 2.31 -7.05 -2.47
N VAL A 74 2.01 -7.08 -3.77
CA VAL A 74 1.79 -5.88 -4.58
C VAL A 74 0.47 -6.05 -5.35
N GLY A 75 -0.55 -5.26 -5.04
CA GLY A 75 -1.85 -5.33 -5.72
C GLY A 75 -1.79 -4.80 -7.16
N GLY A 76 -1.15 -3.65 -7.34
CA GLY A 76 -0.91 -3.05 -8.64
C GLY A 76 -1.99 -2.05 -9.03
N LEU A 77 -2.91 -2.45 -9.91
CA LEU A 77 -3.96 -1.57 -10.42
C LEU A 77 -5.34 -2.17 -10.16
N GLY A 78 -6.29 -1.32 -9.77
CA GLY A 78 -7.64 -1.75 -9.42
C GLY A 78 -7.86 -1.60 -7.92
N ILE A 79 -9.00 -2.08 -7.42
CA ILE A 79 -9.27 -2.09 -5.97
C ILE A 79 -8.95 -3.49 -5.45
N ASP A 80 -7.79 -3.61 -4.83
CA ASP A 80 -7.20 -4.85 -4.38
C ASP A 80 -7.62 -5.20 -2.95
N VAL A 81 -7.70 -6.50 -2.69
CA VAL A 81 -7.85 -7.07 -1.35
C VAL A 81 -6.63 -7.94 -1.08
N LEU A 82 -5.78 -7.51 -0.15
CA LEU A 82 -4.51 -8.17 0.15
C LEU A 82 -4.56 -8.76 1.56
N LEU A 83 -4.22 -10.04 1.70
CA LEU A 83 -4.12 -10.74 2.97
C LEU A 83 -2.67 -11.24 3.13
N GLY A 84 -1.93 -10.72 4.09
CA GLY A 84 -0.53 -11.05 4.37
C GLY A 84 -0.37 -12.51 4.81
N GLY A 85 -0.90 -12.84 5.98
CA GLY A 85 -0.87 -14.20 6.51
C GLY A 85 -0.28 -14.26 7.90
N ASN A 86 0.59 -15.24 8.18
CA ASN A 86 1.26 -15.33 9.50
C ASN A 86 2.71 -14.81 9.48
N GLY A 87 3.17 -14.30 8.34
CA GLY A 87 4.53 -13.81 8.16
C GLY A 87 4.68 -12.35 8.53
N ASP A 88 5.93 -11.87 8.62
CA ASP A 88 6.19 -10.44 8.68
C ASP A 88 6.15 -9.92 7.24
N ASP A 89 5.04 -9.39 6.76
CA ASP A 89 4.80 -9.11 5.35
C ASP A 89 5.16 -7.66 4.97
N VAL A 90 5.38 -7.41 3.68
CA VAL A 90 5.35 -6.06 3.11
C VAL A 90 4.21 -6.01 2.11
N ILE A 91 3.26 -5.11 2.32
CA ILE A 91 2.03 -5.03 1.54
C ILE A 91 1.94 -3.65 0.90
N ILE A 92 1.84 -3.64 -0.43
CA ILE A 92 1.68 -2.44 -1.24
C ILE A 92 0.36 -2.62 -1.99
N GLY A 93 -0.58 -1.70 -1.82
CA GLY A 93 -1.83 -1.69 -2.59
C GLY A 93 -1.51 -1.59 -4.08
N GLY A 94 -0.85 -0.50 -4.48
CA GLY A 94 -0.29 -0.32 -5.81
C GLY A 94 -0.15 1.17 -6.11
N THR A 95 0.54 1.56 -7.18
CA THR A 95 0.73 3.00 -7.49
C THR A 95 -0.48 3.64 -8.18
N GLU A 96 -1.42 2.81 -8.67
CA GLU A 96 -2.83 3.09 -9.01
C GLU A 96 -3.17 4.26 -9.95
N ASP A 97 -2.16 4.96 -10.43
CA ASP A 97 -2.20 5.99 -11.46
C ASP A 97 -3.33 7.02 -11.24
N PHE A 98 -3.52 7.45 -9.98
CA PHE A 98 -4.47 8.50 -9.57
C PHE A 98 -5.94 8.21 -9.90
N ASN A 99 -6.36 6.95 -9.95
CA ASN A 99 -7.76 6.61 -10.14
C ASN A 99 -8.62 7.09 -8.96
N SER A 100 -9.59 7.97 -9.25
CA SER A 100 -10.52 8.54 -8.25
C SER A 100 -11.38 7.54 -7.48
N ALA A 101 -11.49 6.30 -7.96
CA ALA A 101 -12.28 5.26 -7.31
C ALA A 101 -11.47 4.39 -6.37
N ASN A 102 -10.16 4.65 -6.18
CA ASN A 102 -9.31 3.66 -5.55
C ASN A 102 -9.26 3.66 -4.02
N ARG A 103 -9.21 2.45 -3.46
CA ARG A 103 -9.49 2.14 -2.06
C ARG A 103 -9.13 0.70 -1.74
N ASP A 104 -7.85 0.38 -1.70
CA ASP A 104 -7.39 -0.95 -1.37
C ASP A 104 -7.71 -1.35 0.07
N ARG A 105 -7.78 -2.65 0.30
CA ARG A 105 -8.03 -3.27 1.59
C ARG A 105 -6.93 -4.26 1.88
N ALA A 106 -6.00 -3.88 2.74
CA ALA A 106 -4.91 -4.76 3.12
C ALA A 106 -4.98 -5.16 4.60
N PHE A 107 -4.75 -6.45 4.85
CA PHE A 107 -4.81 -7.09 6.14
C PHE A 107 -3.48 -7.80 6.38
N GLY A 108 -2.72 -7.38 7.40
CA GLY A 108 -1.45 -8.03 7.78
C GLY A 108 -1.69 -9.42 8.37
N GLU A 109 -2.76 -9.54 9.15
CA GLU A 109 -3.13 -10.72 9.93
C GLU A 109 -2.22 -10.96 11.14
N ALA A 110 -1.18 -11.79 11.06
CA ALA A 110 -0.28 -12.02 12.19
C ALA A 110 1.17 -11.86 11.75
N GLY A 111 1.95 -11.06 12.47
CA GLY A 111 3.32 -10.77 12.05
C GLY A 111 3.73 -9.38 12.50
N GLN A 112 4.86 -8.89 12.00
CA GLN A 112 5.20 -7.48 12.00
C GLN A 112 5.09 -6.98 10.57
N ASP A 113 3.92 -6.44 10.23
CA ASP A 113 3.58 -6.12 8.86
C ASP A 113 3.91 -4.67 8.51
N ILE A 114 4.29 -4.46 7.27
CA ILE A 114 4.60 -3.13 6.73
C ILE A 114 3.65 -2.84 5.59
N PHE A 115 2.80 -1.84 5.75
CA PHE A 115 2.02 -1.27 4.66
C PHE A 115 2.79 -0.10 4.05
N ILE A 116 2.91 -0.08 2.73
CA ILE A 116 3.49 1.06 2.00
C ILE A 116 2.37 1.71 1.22
N TRP A 117 2.18 3.01 1.47
CA TRP A 117 1.24 3.85 0.76
C TRP A 117 1.99 4.92 -0.02
N THR A 118 1.65 5.09 -1.30
CA THR A 118 2.31 6.04 -2.19
C THR A 118 1.34 7.11 -2.70
N PRO A 119 1.84 8.31 -3.08
CA PRO A 119 1.00 9.32 -3.71
C PRO A 119 0.41 8.81 -5.02
N GLY A 120 -0.86 8.41 -4.99
CA GLY A 120 -1.55 7.80 -6.13
C GLY A 120 -2.58 6.78 -5.69
N ASP A 121 -2.29 6.09 -4.58
CA ASP A 121 -2.98 4.93 -4.01
C ASP A 121 -4.40 5.21 -3.46
N GLY A 122 -4.91 6.45 -3.56
CA GLY A 122 -6.27 6.74 -3.11
C GLY A 122 -6.52 6.56 -1.59
N ASN A 123 -7.73 6.15 -1.21
CA ASN A 123 -8.19 6.09 0.19
C ASN A 123 -8.26 4.65 0.70
N ASP A 124 -7.12 4.17 1.18
CA ASP A 124 -6.98 2.78 1.60
C ASP A 124 -7.44 2.54 3.03
N PHE A 125 -7.57 1.26 3.34
CA PHE A 125 -7.75 0.77 4.68
C PHE A 125 -6.73 -0.34 4.97
N PHE A 126 -6.03 -0.18 6.09
CA PHE A 126 -5.06 -1.14 6.59
C PHE A 126 -5.45 -1.64 7.97
N ASP A 127 -5.47 -2.97 8.11
CA ASP A 127 -5.63 -3.66 9.39
C ASP A 127 -4.38 -4.50 9.64
N GLY A 128 -3.52 -4.06 10.56
CA GLY A 128 -2.27 -4.78 10.86
C GLY A 128 -2.50 -6.13 11.52
N GLY A 129 -3.60 -6.29 12.25
CA GLY A 129 -3.88 -7.53 12.95
C GLY A 129 -3.08 -7.66 14.25
N THR A 130 -2.43 -8.79 14.48
CA THR A 130 -1.60 -9.00 15.69
C THR A 130 -0.15 -8.77 15.35
N GLY A 131 0.49 -7.79 15.98
CA GLY A 131 1.83 -7.48 15.57
C GLY A 131 2.41 -6.23 16.16
N THR A 132 3.47 -5.75 15.53
CA THR A 132 3.86 -4.35 15.59
C THR A 132 3.95 -3.87 14.16
N ASP A 133 2.88 -3.26 13.70
CA ASP A 133 2.61 -3.01 12.30
C ASP A 133 2.88 -1.54 11.98
N VAL A 134 3.36 -1.29 10.76
CA VAL A 134 3.87 0.02 10.35
C VAL A 134 3.24 0.43 9.03
N LEU A 135 2.64 1.62 8.99
CA LEU A 135 2.34 2.31 7.74
C LEU A 135 3.50 3.23 7.37
N ILE A 136 4.03 3.10 6.16
CA ILE A 136 5.04 3.99 5.58
C ILE A 136 4.40 4.76 4.42
N LEU A 137 4.40 6.09 4.50
CA LEU A 137 4.00 6.98 3.41
C LEU A 137 5.25 7.52 2.72
N GLY A 138 5.40 7.25 1.43
CA GLY A 138 6.56 7.68 0.66
C GLY A 138 6.43 7.32 -0.82
N LEU A 139 7.49 7.60 -1.59
CA LEU A 139 7.59 7.09 -2.95
C LEU A 139 8.14 5.67 -2.90
N VAL A 140 7.55 4.77 -3.67
CA VAL A 140 8.15 3.45 -3.91
C VAL A 140 9.02 3.51 -5.16
N GLY A 141 10.13 2.78 -5.17
CA GLY A 141 10.99 2.64 -6.34
C GLY A 141 10.30 1.82 -7.41
N GLU A 142 10.20 2.36 -8.63
CA GLU A 142 9.63 1.69 -9.79
C GLU A 142 10.72 0.97 -10.60
N GLU A 143 10.36 -0.16 -11.22
CA GLU A 143 11.23 -0.97 -12.07
C GLU A 143 11.50 -0.31 -13.42
N LYS A 144 10.54 0.47 -13.91
CA LYS A 144 10.60 1.15 -15.21
C LYS A 144 10.45 2.65 -15.04
N ASP A 145 11.07 3.42 -15.93
CA ASP A 145 10.74 4.82 -16.12
C ASP A 145 9.46 4.98 -16.97
N GLY A 146 8.93 6.20 -17.08
CA GLY A 146 7.73 6.47 -17.90
C GLY A 146 7.90 6.24 -19.42
N ASN A 147 9.06 5.79 -19.90
CA ASN A 147 9.28 5.31 -21.27
C ASN A 147 9.41 3.78 -21.35
N GLY A 148 9.30 3.07 -20.23
CA GLY A 148 9.46 1.62 -20.11
C GLY A 148 10.91 1.14 -19.99
N ASN A 149 11.89 2.01 -19.77
CA ASN A 149 13.29 1.62 -19.59
C ASN A 149 13.54 1.13 -18.16
N THR A 150 14.32 0.06 -18.01
CA THR A 150 14.69 -0.49 -16.69
C THR A 150 16.12 -0.11 -16.26
N GLU A 151 16.91 0.49 -17.15
CA GLU A 151 18.29 0.89 -16.85
C GLU A 151 18.27 2.15 -15.96
N GLY A 152 18.76 2.03 -14.72
CA GLY A 152 18.77 3.12 -13.75
C GLY A 152 17.71 3.01 -12.65
N ALA A 153 16.92 1.93 -12.64
CA ALA A 153 16.03 1.61 -11.52
C ALA A 153 16.82 1.46 -10.18
N PRO A 154 16.23 1.80 -9.03
CA PRO A 154 14.83 2.24 -8.85
C PRO A 154 14.58 3.69 -9.31
N PHE A 155 13.39 3.93 -9.87
CA PHE A 155 12.91 5.27 -10.21
C PHE A 155 11.89 5.75 -9.18
N PHE A 156 12.07 6.95 -8.64
CA PHE A 156 11.12 7.56 -7.71
C PHE A 156 10.38 8.69 -8.43
N SER A 157 9.38 8.32 -9.20
CA SER A 157 8.55 9.27 -9.94
C SER A 157 7.09 9.05 -9.62
N VAL A 158 6.35 10.15 -9.66
CA VAL A 158 4.90 10.13 -9.59
C VAL A 158 4.43 10.43 -11.00
N ASN A 159 4.08 9.40 -11.76
CA ASN A 159 3.64 9.52 -13.14
C ASN A 159 2.12 9.39 -13.16
N PRO A 160 1.34 10.49 -13.27
CA PRO A 160 -0.09 10.40 -13.49
C PRO A 160 -0.39 10.02 -14.94
N PRO A 161 -1.63 9.57 -15.25
CA PRO A 161 -1.92 9.03 -16.55
C PRO A 161 -1.84 10.14 -17.59
N ASN A 162 -0.92 10.02 -18.55
CA ASN A 162 -0.72 11.07 -19.56
C ASN A 162 -1.81 11.12 -20.65
N ARG A 163 -2.72 10.15 -20.67
CA ARG A 163 -3.90 10.09 -21.55
C ARG A 163 -5.02 9.26 -20.91
N PRO A 164 -6.31 9.50 -21.24
CA PRO A 164 -7.41 8.70 -20.72
C PRO A 164 -7.21 7.22 -21.01
N GLY A 165 -7.07 6.42 -19.95
CA GLY A 165 -6.83 4.98 -20.05
C GLY A 165 -5.40 4.56 -20.32
N SER A 166 -4.44 5.49 -20.34
CA SER A 166 -3.06 5.14 -19.97
C SER A 166 -3.13 4.59 -18.56
N GLN A 167 -2.42 3.50 -18.36
CA GLN A 167 -2.18 2.89 -17.07
C GLN A 167 -0.75 2.42 -17.16
N ASP A 168 0.14 3.17 -16.55
CA ASP A 168 1.57 2.94 -16.54
C ASP A 168 1.98 2.35 -15.19
N PHE A 169 1.42 1.18 -14.85
CA PHE A 169 2.03 0.37 -13.81
C PHE A 169 3.41 -0.07 -14.30
N ASP A 170 4.41 0.69 -13.87
CA ASP A 170 5.79 0.55 -14.31
C ASP A 170 6.51 -0.60 -13.58
N GLY A 171 5.81 -1.24 -12.63
CA GLY A 171 6.29 -2.31 -11.78
C GLY A 171 7.02 -1.77 -10.56
N ILE A 172 6.96 -2.50 -9.45
CA ILE A 172 7.73 -2.16 -8.24
C ILE A 172 9.13 -2.75 -8.35
N PHE A 173 10.15 -1.93 -8.17
CA PHE A 173 11.52 -2.40 -8.08
C PHE A 173 11.73 -3.13 -6.76
N ILE A 174 12.17 -4.38 -6.87
CA ILE A 174 12.58 -5.20 -5.73
C ILE A 174 14.10 -5.32 -5.75
N ASP A 175 14.74 -4.92 -4.66
CA ASP A 175 16.19 -5.00 -4.53
C ASP A 175 16.62 -6.49 -4.54
N PRO A 176 17.54 -6.89 -5.42
CA PRO A 176 17.91 -8.30 -5.60
C PRO A 176 18.72 -8.89 -4.44
N VAL A 177 19.18 -8.06 -3.50
CA VAL A 177 19.92 -8.45 -2.30
C VAL A 177 19.00 -8.55 -1.10
N THR A 178 18.14 -7.55 -0.88
CA THR A 178 17.23 -7.54 0.28
C THR A 178 15.93 -8.29 0.03
N GLU A 179 15.57 -8.54 -1.23
CA GLU A 179 14.27 -9.07 -1.66
C GLU A 179 13.08 -8.19 -1.20
N LEU A 180 13.33 -6.89 -0.96
CA LEU A 180 12.33 -5.91 -0.52
C LEU A 180 12.19 -4.74 -1.51
N PRO A 181 11.06 -4.02 -1.50
CA PRO A 181 10.95 -2.75 -2.23
C PRO A 181 11.92 -1.71 -1.67
N VAL A 182 12.11 -0.62 -2.42
CA VAL A 182 12.88 0.55 -1.97
C VAL A 182 11.93 1.72 -1.81
N VAL A 183 12.02 2.46 -0.70
CA VAL A 183 11.09 3.56 -0.38
C VAL A 183 11.83 4.85 -0.11
N ASP A 184 11.41 5.94 -0.76
CA ASP A 184 11.86 7.31 -0.47
C ASP A 184 10.78 8.10 0.26
N VAL A 185 10.92 8.16 1.59
CA VAL A 185 10.01 8.91 2.46
C VAL A 185 10.26 10.42 2.41
N VAL A 186 11.52 10.86 2.35
CA VAL A 186 11.89 12.28 2.40
C VAL A 186 11.57 12.98 1.08
N GLY A 187 11.92 12.34 -0.04
CA GLY A 187 11.66 12.83 -1.38
C GLY A 187 10.19 12.82 -1.80
N GLY A 188 9.32 12.14 -1.04
CA GLY A 188 7.87 12.17 -1.25
C GLY A 188 7.29 13.59 -1.21
N PRO A 189 6.21 13.90 -1.95
CA PRO A 189 5.74 15.27 -2.19
C PRO A 189 4.94 15.88 -1.03
N GLY A 190 4.73 15.12 0.04
CA GLY A 190 3.79 15.46 1.11
C GLY A 190 4.29 15.07 2.49
N PHE A 191 3.42 15.31 3.45
CA PHE A 191 3.57 14.96 4.86
C PHE A 191 2.22 14.40 5.36
N CYS A 192 2.21 13.89 6.59
CA CYS A 192 1.01 13.31 7.17
C CYS A 192 0.55 14.04 8.44
N GLU A 193 -0.76 14.09 8.64
CA GLU A 193 -1.42 14.43 9.91
C GLU A 193 -2.15 13.19 10.41
N VAL A 194 -1.96 12.82 11.68
CA VAL A 194 -2.63 11.67 12.29
C VAL A 194 -3.77 12.16 13.19
N LEU A 195 -4.98 11.69 12.90
CA LEU A 195 -6.14 11.84 13.78
C LEU A 195 -6.29 10.57 14.60
N ASP A 196 -6.23 10.70 15.91
CA ASP A 196 -6.32 9.57 16.83
C ASP A 196 -7.76 9.25 17.23
N ARG A 197 -7.94 8.18 18.01
CA ARG A 197 -9.23 7.71 18.52
C ARG A 197 -10.05 8.73 19.34
N GLN A 198 -9.45 9.80 19.87
CA GLN A 198 -10.19 10.86 20.57
C GLN A 198 -10.83 11.86 19.60
N THR A 199 -10.55 11.76 18.30
CA THR A 199 -11.20 12.57 17.28
C THR A 199 -12.70 12.25 17.22
N ASP A 200 -13.54 13.27 17.32
CA ASP A 200 -14.99 13.13 17.23
C ASP A 200 -15.39 12.36 15.95
N GLY A 201 -16.21 11.31 16.10
CA GLY A 201 -16.66 10.47 14.99
C GLY A 201 -15.79 9.24 14.69
N MET A 202 -14.61 9.09 15.32
CA MET A 202 -13.71 7.96 15.05
C MET A 202 -14.29 6.62 15.50
N ASP A 203 -14.95 6.59 16.66
CA ASP A 203 -15.59 5.39 17.21
C ASP A 203 -16.71 4.87 16.29
N GLU A 204 -17.49 5.75 15.66
CA GLU A 204 -18.54 5.38 14.72
C GLU A 204 -18.01 4.77 13.42
N LEU A 205 -16.79 5.15 13.02
CA LEU A 205 -16.12 4.58 11.85
C LEU A 205 -15.47 3.22 12.17
N GLY A 206 -15.28 2.88 13.44
CA GLY A 206 -14.64 1.63 13.86
C GLY A 206 -13.14 1.58 13.55
N LEU A 207 -12.48 2.74 13.56
CA LEU A 207 -11.06 2.90 13.25
C LEU A 207 -10.27 3.26 14.51
N ASP A 208 -8.98 2.90 14.54
CA ASP A 208 -8.08 3.34 15.60
C ASP A 208 -7.53 4.73 15.31
N ASN A 209 -7.15 4.97 14.06
CA ASN A 209 -6.56 6.22 13.60
C ASN A 209 -6.95 6.51 12.13
N LEU A 210 -6.88 7.79 11.76
CA LEU A 210 -7.00 8.25 10.38
C LEU A 210 -5.76 9.06 10.01
N VAL A 211 -5.04 8.65 8.98
CA VAL A 211 -3.85 9.36 8.50
C VAL A 211 -4.22 10.19 7.27
N ARG A 212 -4.09 11.50 7.39
CA ARG A 212 -4.37 12.46 6.32
C ARG A 212 -3.06 12.81 5.61
N PHE A 213 -2.94 12.42 4.34
CA PHE A 213 -1.78 12.82 3.53
C PHE A 213 -2.04 14.14 2.81
N ILE A 214 -1.07 15.04 2.92
CA ILE A 214 -1.18 16.44 2.49
C ILE A 214 0.03 16.79 1.64
N LEU A 215 -0.22 17.33 0.44
CA LEU A 215 0.84 17.82 -0.44
C LEU A 215 1.42 19.13 0.09
N ARG A 216 2.75 19.20 0.22
CA ARG A 216 3.46 20.37 0.76
C ARG A 216 3.19 21.64 -0.03
N GLY A 217 3.29 21.56 -1.36
CA GLY A 217 3.14 22.73 -2.24
C GLY A 217 1.77 23.42 -2.09
N PRO A 218 0.65 22.71 -2.34
CA PRO A 218 -0.69 23.25 -2.13
C PRO A 218 -0.96 23.71 -0.70
N ALA A 219 -0.49 22.98 0.32
CA ALA A 219 -0.66 23.39 1.71
C ALA A 219 0.05 24.71 2.04
N ASN A 220 1.28 24.91 1.54
CA ASN A 220 1.99 26.17 1.68
C ASN A 220 1.27 27.31 0.94
N ALA A 221 0.76 27.05 -0.27
CA ALA A 221 -0.01 28.03 -1.04
C ALA A 221 -1.33 28.42 -0.34
N PHE A 222 -1.99 27.46 0.33
CA PHE A 222 -3.16 27.71 1.16
C PHE A 222 -2.83 28.66 2.31
N GLU A 223 -1.77 28.37 3.06
CA GLU A 223 -1.34 29.19 4.20
C GLU A 223 -0.93 30.61 3.77
N ASP A 224 -0.19 30.72 2.67
CA ASP A 224 0.20 32.01 2.08
C ASP A 224 -1.03 32.84 1.67
N ALA A 225 -2.06 32.19 1.10
CA ALA A 225 -3.30 32.86 0.71
C ALA A 225 -4.08 33.40 1.93
N ILE A 226 -4.20 32.61 2.99
CA ILE A 226 -4.87 33.03 4.23
C ILE A 226 -4.07 34.10 4.99
N ALA A 227 -2.73 34.03 4.95
CA ALA A 227 -1.89 35.07 5.53
C ALA A 227 -2.00 36.40 4.76
N ALA A 228 -2.18 36.34 3.44
CA ALA A 228 -2.36 37.53 2.59
C ALA A 228 -3.76 38.15 2.72
N ASP A 229 -4.80 37.32 2.86
CA ASP A 229 -6.18 37.74 3.06
C ASP A 229 -6.88 36.84 4.11
N PRO A 230 -6.91 37.26 5.39
CA PRO A 230 -7.55 36.50 6.46
C PRO A 230 -9.06 36.29 6.28
N ASP A 231 -9.72 37.08 5.42
CA ASP A 231 -11.15 36.98 5.12
C ASP A 231 -11.42 36.12 3.86
N ALA A 232 -10.39 35.54 3.24
CA ALA A 232 -10.54 34.68 2.08
C ALA A 232 -11.41 33.45 2.38
N ASP A 233 -12.27 33.07 1.43
CA ASP A 233 -13.11 31.88 1.54
C ASP A 233 -12.24 30.61 1.40
N GLN A 234 -11.89 30.02 2.54
CA GLN A 234 -11.08 28.80 2.64
C GLN A 234 -11.64 27.63 1.84
N ASN A 235 -12.96 27.58 1.60
CA ASN A 235 -13.59 26.49 0.83
C ASN A 235 -13.24 26.53 -0.67
N THR A 236 -12.68 27.65 -1.13
CA THR A 236 -12.25 27.83 -2.52
C THR A 236 -10.77 27.53 -2.73
N LEU A 237 -10.02 27.28 -1.65
CA LEU A 237 -8.59 27.05 -1.67
C LEU A 237 -8.27 25.56 -1.50
N ASP A 238 -7.24 25.11 -2.22
CA ASP A 238 -6.74 23.75 -2.09
C ASP A 238 -5.86 23.63 -0.84
N THR A 239 -6.38 22.97 0.20
CA THR A 239 -5.65 22.73 1.46
C THR A 239 -4.44 21.79 1.31
N GLY A 240 -4.30 21.14 0.14
CA GLY A 240 -3.30 20.10 -0.09
C GLY A 240 -3.70 18.73 0.42
N LEU A 241 -4.77 18.60 1.21
CA LEU A 241 -5.32 17.30 1.58
C LEU A 241 -5.70 16.54 0.31
N ARG A 242 -5.25 15.29 0.20
CA ARG A 242 -5.58 14.43 -0.95
C ARG A 242 -6.43 13.24 -0.55
N ILE A 243 -6.05 12.58 0.53
CA ILE A 243 -6.59 11.29 0.92
C ILE A 243 -6.57 11.14 2.44
N ALA A 244 -7.33 10.17 2.91
CA ALA A 244 -7.30 9.69 4.27
C ALA A 244 -7.12 8.17 4.26
N VAL A 245 -6.01 7.69 4.82
CA VAL A 245 -5.73 6.27 5.04
C VAL A 245 -6.36 5.87 6.38
N HIS A 246 -7.20 4.85 6.33
CA HIS A 246 -7.91 4.34 7.51
C HIS A 246 -7.08 3.24 8.16
N LEU A 247 -6.81 3.37 9.45
CA LEU A 247 -5.96 2.43 10.17
C LEU A 247 -6.71 1.73 11.29
N LYS A 248 -6.44 0.44 11.42
CA LYS A 248 -6.83 -0.40 12.53
C LYS A 248 -5.66 -1.30 12.90
N GLN A 249 -5.42 -1.48 14.21
CA GLN A 249 -4.35 -2.35 14.70
C GLN A 249 -3.00 -2.05 14.03
N THR A 250 -2.59 -0.78 14.03
CA THR A 250 -1.32 -0.32 13.46
C THR A 250 -0.60 0.51 14.51
N GLU A 251 0.66 0.21 14.79
CA GLU A 251 1.40 0.80 15.90
C GLU A 251 2.20 2.03 15.49
N PHE A 252 2.68 2.09 14.25
CA PHE A 252 3.49 3.21 13.78
C PHE A 252 3.07 3.75 12.42
N VAL A 253 3.26 5.05 12.26
CA VAL A 253 3.18 5.73 10.96
C VAL A 253 4.50 6.45 10.69
N VAL A 254 5.01 6.30 9.48
CA VAL A 254 6.22 6.97 8.98
C VAL A 254 5.84 7.85 7.81
N CYS A 255 6.24 9.12 7.82
CA CYS A 255 6.05 10.02 6.68
C CYS A 255 7.12 11.11 6.64
N GLY A 256 7.23 11.81 5.50
CA GLY A 256 8.13 12.96 5.38
C GLY A 256 7.67 14.15 6.24
N SER A 257 8.61 14.94 6.73
CA SER A 257 8.31 16.17 7.49
C SER A 257 7.59 17.22 6.64
N ARG A 258 6.91 18.16 7.31
CA ARG A 258 6.26 19.31 6.64
C ARG A 258 7.24 20.14 5.80
N ASP A 259 8.50 20.21 6.23
CA ASP A 259 9.56 20.95 5.53
C ASP A 259 10.24 20.12 4.42
N GLY A 260 10.04 18.80 4.42
CA GLY A 260 10.56 17.89 3.38
C GLY A 260 12.04 17.57 3.46
N ASN A 261 12.59 17.57 4.66
CA ASN A 261 14.01 17.36 4.92
C ASN A 261 14.29 16.21 5.91
N GLU A 262 13.26 15.69 6.56
CA GLU A 262 13.36 14.72 7.65
C GLU A 262 12.26 13.66 7.55
N ILE A 263 12.51 12.52 8.18
CA ILE A 263 11.51 11.47 8.40
C ILE A 263 10.88 11.69 9.77
N GLU A 264 9.55 11.67 9.83
CA GLU A 264 8.81 11.69 11.08
C GLU A 264 8.19 10.32 11.34
N VAL A 265 8.30 9.86 12.59
CA VAL A 265 7.69 8.61 13.04
C VAL A 265 6.72 8.94 14.17
N PHE A 266 5.52 8.39 14.09
CA PHE A 266 4.44 8.57 15.05
C PHE A 266 4.09 7.24 15.71
N ASP A 267 4.08 7.20 17.04
CA ASP A 267 3.60 6.05 17.82
C ASP A 267 2.09 6.18 18.05
N LEU A 268 1.34 5.31 17.39
CA LEU A 268 -0.12 5.27 17.39
C LEU A 268 -0.73 4.57 18.61
N ARG A 269 0.10 3.91 19.42
CA ARG A 269 -0.35 3.25 20.66
C ARG A 269 -0.67 4.26 21.76
N GLN A 270 -0.21 5.50 21.59
CA GLN A 270 -0.37 6.60 22.52
C GLN A 270 -1.54 7.49 22.09
N THR A 271 -2.22 8.11 23.07
CA THR A 271 -3.29 9.07 22.81
C THR A 271 -3.14 10.25 23.78
N PRO A 272 -2.81 11.47 23.31
CA PRO A 272 -2.62 11.84 21.90
C PRO A 272 -1.40 11.16 21.27
N VAL A 273 -1.42 11.01 19.94
CA VAL A 273 -0.31 10.44 19.17
C VAL A 273 0.97 11.24 19.40
N ALA A 274 2.09 10.54 19.57
CA ALA A 274 3.39 11.14 19.87
C ALA A 274 4.39 10.89 18.74
N LYS A 275 5.18 11.93 18.41
CA LYS A 275 6.38 11.75 17.57
C LYS A 275 7.47 11.04 18.38
N VAL A 276 8.08 10.03 17.77
CA VAL A 276 9.11 9.19 18.38
C VAL A 276 10.36 9.11 17.52
N SER A 277 11.44 8.54 18.04
CA SER A 277 12.65 8.31 17.25
C SER A 277 12.40 7.23 16.20
N ILE A 278 12.96 7.39 14.99
CA ILE A 278 12.95 6.34 13.97
C ILE A 278 13.54 5.00 14.45
N SER A 279 14.45 5.05 15.44
CA SER A 279 15.03 3.84 16.07
C SER A 279 14.04 3.00 16.89
N GLU A 280 12.81 3.49 17.11
CA GLU A 280 11.74 2.74 17.78
C GLU A 280 10.96 1.83 16.83
N LEU A 281 11.14 1.97 15.51
CA LEU A 281 10.53 1.09 14.52
C LEU A 281 11.07 -0.35 14.65
N PRO A 282 10.26 -1.36 14.30
CA PRO A 282 10.75 -2.70 14.02
C PRO A 282 11.93 -2.69 13.04
N GLU A 283 12.89 -3.61 13.20
CA GLU A 283 14.15 -3.61 12.42
C GLU A 283 13.91 -3.62 10.91
N LYS A 284 12.94 -4.41 10.43
CA LYS A 284 12.56 -4.48 9.01
C LYS A 284 12.08 -3.12 8.49
N ALA A 285 11.19 -2.45 9.22
CA ALA A 285 10.67 -1.14 8.86
C ALA A 285 11.74 -0.05 8.95
N TYR A 286 12.58 -0.07 9.99
CA TYR A 286 13.72 0.83 10.12
C TYR A 286 14.64 0.72 8.89
N ASN A 287 15.08 -0.49 8.57
CA ASN A 287 15.99 -0.73 7.45
C ASN A 287 15.39 -0.33 6.10
N LEU A 288 14.08 -0.53 5.91
CA LEU A 288 13.39 -0.14 4.68
C LEU A 288 13.37 1.39 4.49
N VAL A 289 13.20 2.14 5.58
CA VAL A 289 13.11 3.61 5.56
C VAL A 289 14.49 4.28 5.44
N ILE A 290 15.53 3.68 6.02
CA ILE A 290 16.90 4.25 5.98
C ILE A 290 17.77 3.69 4.84
N GLY A 291 17.29 2.69 4.11
CA GLY A 291 18.07 1.85 3.18
C GLY A 291 18.42 2.47 1.83
N LEU A 292 18.26 3.78 1.66
CA LEU A 292 18.63 4.55 0.46
C LEU A 292 20.06 5.10 0.52
#